data_AF-A0A3M9XJ09-F1
#
_entry.id   AF-A0A3M9XJ09-F1
#
_cell.length_a   1.000
_cell.length_b   1.000
_cell.length_c   1.000
_cell.angle_alpha   90.00
_cell.angle_beta   90.00
_cell.angle_gamma   90.00
#
_symmetry.space_group_name_H-M   'P 1'
#
loop_
_entity.id
_entity.type
_entity.pdbx_description
1 polymer ?
#
loop_
_entity_poly.entity_id
_entity_poly.type
_entity_poly.pdbx_seq_one_letter_code
_entity_poly.pdbx_strand_id
1 'polypeptide(L)'
;MEYVYQVCTYPVSDPPEIGANEPGNFIYAKRDAQRRWIPIFFGRGDLTQVGAFDPQKIKCIESKDATHVHVRVNFDKESRIAEVKDLLANFPQALAPDGCNEQGSF
;
A
#
# COMPACT_ATOMS: atom_id res chain seq x y z
N MET A 1 -3.91 21.06 -6.64
CA MET A 1 -3.86 20.99 -5.17
C MET A 1 -2.67 20.12 -4.83
N GLU A 2 -1.69 20.68 -4.14
CA GLU A 2 -0.54 19.95 -3.61
C GLU A 2 -0.99 19.38 -2.26
N TYR A 3 -1.26 18.09 -2.21
CA TYR A 3 -1.68 17.43 -0.98
C TYR A 3 -0.44 17.27 -0.09
N VAL A 4 -0.47 17.85 1.11
CA VAL A 4 0.58 17.60 2.12
C VAL A 4 0.30 16.21 2.69
N TYR A 5 0.91 15.20 2.09
CA TYR A 5 0.75 13.80 2.51
C TYR A 5 1.61 13.52 3.73
N GLN A 6 0.99 13.30 4.90
CA GLN A 6 1.69 12.64 6.00
C GLN A 6 1.74 11.14 5.70
N VAL A 7 2.79 10.73 4.99
CA VAL A 7 3.09 9.33 4.71
C VAL A 7 4.07 8.84 5.76
N CYS A 8 3.62 7.94 6.61
CA CYS A 8 4.51 7.26 7.54
C CYS A 8 5.03 5.97 6.87
N THR A 9 6.33 5.71 7.01
CA THR A 9 7.00 4.56 6.38
C THR A 9 7.55 3.65 7.46
N TYR A 10 7.15 2.38 7.44
CA TYR A 10 7.50 1.40 8.45
C TYR A 10 8.11 0.16 7.82
N PRO A 11 9.08 -0.51 8.47
CA PRO A 11 9.53 -1.83 8.06
C PRO A 11 8.34 -2.81 8.08
N VAL A 12 8.26 -3.74 7.11
CA VAL A 12 7.24 -4.80 7.15
C VAL A 12 7.39 -5.67 8.40
N SER A 13 8.62 -5.83 8.92
CA SER A 13 8.91 -6.57 10.16
C SER A 13 8.47 -5.86 11.44
N ASP A 14 8.17 -4.57 11.37
CA ASP A 14 7.82 -3.72 12.51
C ASP A 14 6.72 -2.73 12.09
N PRO A 15 5.49 -3.23 11.85
CA PRO A 15 4.41 -2.40 11.36
C PRO A 15 4.00 -1.35 12.40
N PRO A 16 3.40 -0.24 11.96
CA PRO A 16 3.06 0.86 12.85
C PRO A 16 2.06 0.48 13.94
N GLU A 17 2.27 1.05 15.12
CA GLU A 17 1.22 1.16 16.14
C GLU A 17 0.27 2.29 15.71
N ILE A 18 -0.70 1.94 14.87
CA ILE A 18 -1.75 2.86 14.41
C ILE A 18 -2.87 2.88 15.44
N GLY A 19 -3.43 4.06 15.70
CA GLY A 19 -4.61 4.21 16.55
C GLY A 19 -5.74 3.26 16.09
N ALA A 20 -6.45 2.67 17.06
CA ALA A 20 -7.50 1.70 16.75
C ALA A 20 -8.50 2.24 15.72
N ASN A 21 -8.84 1.43 14.71
CA ASN A 21 -9.84 1.71 13.67
C ASN A 21 -9.55 2.92 12.76
N GLU A 22 -8.30 3.31 12.52
CA GLU A 22 -8.02 4.37 11.56
C GLU A 22 -8.15 3.87 10.11
N PRO A 23 -9.16 4.33 9.33
CA PRO A 23 -9.25 3.98 7.92
C PRO A 23 -8.19 4.73 7.11
N GLY A 24 -7.72 4.13 6.03
CA GLY A 24 -6.74 4.76 5.17
C GLY A 24 -6.32 3.95 3.95
N ASN A 25 -5.25 4.42 3.33
CA ASN A 25 -4.58 3.79 2.21
C ASN A 25 -3.20 3.31 2.66
N PHE A 26 -2.73 2.22 2.08
CA PHE A 26 -1.40 1.70 2.35
C PHE A 26 -0.73 1.17 1.09
N ILE A 27 0.60 1.20 1.08
CA ILE A 27 1.44 0.80 -0.04
C ILE A 27 2.54 -0.10 0.48
N TYR A 28 2.56 -1.37 0.06
CA TYR A 28 3.75 -2.20 0.25
C TYR A 28 4.75 -1.88 -0.85
N ALA A 29 5.99 -1.64 -0.48
CA ALA A 29 7.03 -1.22 -1.39
C ALA A 29 8.39 -1.80 -1.02
N LYS A 30 9.31 -1.73 -1.98
CA LYS A 30 10.74 -1.98 -1.77
C LYS A 30 11.58 -0.85 -2.34
N ARG A 31 12.86 -0.82 -1.99
CA ARG A 31 13.83 0.09 -2.63
C ARG A 31 14.59 -0.64 -3.73
N ASP A 32 14.75 0.02 -4.87
CA ASP A 32 15.67 -0.44 -5.91
C ASP A 32 17.14 -0.08 -5.58
N ALA A 33 18.07 -0.48 -6.46
CA ALA A 33 19.49 -0.19 -6.31
C ALA A 33 19.81 1.32 -6.28
N GLN A 34 18.94 2.14 -6.87
CA GLN A 34 19.02 3.60 -6.88
C GLN A 34 18.29 4.23 -5.69
N ARG A 35 17.86 3.41 -4.72
CA ARG A 35 17.17 3.82 -3.48
C ARG A 35 15.79 4.47 -3.73
N ARG A 36 15.17 4.22 -4.89
CA ARG A 36 13.82 4.67 -5.21
C ARG A 36 12.79 3.66 -4.72
N TRP A 37 11.61 4.15 -4.32
CA TRP A 37 10.50 3.29 -3.93
C TRP A 37 9.85 2.65 -5.14
N ILE A 38 9.73 1.33 -5.12
CA ILE A 38 9.02 0.53 -6.10
C ILE A 38 7.78 -0.06 -5.40
N PRO A 39 6.57 0.36 -5.78
CA PRO A 39 5.35 -0.18 -5.19
C PRO A 39 5.10 -1.61 -5.68
N ILE A 40 4.62 -2.46 -4.77
CA ILE A 40 4.29 -3.88 -5.01
C ILE A 40 2.79 -4.09 -4.86
N PHE A 41 2.17 -3.42 -3.88
CA PHE A 41 0.75 -3.52 -3.62
C PHE A 41 0.19 -2.21 -3.11
N PHE A 42 -0.96 -1.81 -3.63
CA PHE A 42 -1.77 -0.71 -3.11
C PHE A 42 -3.04 -1.25 -2.47
N GLY A 43 -3.35 -0.76 -1.28
CA GLY A 43 -4.51 -1.15 -0.51
C GLY A 43 -5.25 0.02 0.10
N ARG A 44 -6.45 -0.28 0.59
CA ARG A 44 -7.31 0.61 1.35
C ARG A 44 -8.07 -0.20 2.39
N GLY A 45 -8.38 0.41 3.52
CA GLY A 45 -9.13 -0.27 4.58
C GLY A 45 -8.79 0.25 5.96
N ASP A 46 -9.04 -0.59 6.96
CA ASP A 46 -8.57 -0.38 8.32
C ASP A 46 -7.05 -0.54 8.37
N LEU A 47 -6.34 0.53 8.75
CA LEU A 47 -4.88 0.53 8.79
C LEU A 47 -4.31 -0.35 9.91
N THR A 48 -5.12 -0.71 10.93
CA THR A 48 -4.71 -1.69 11.95
C THR A 48 -4.60 -3.12 11.41
N GLN A 49 -5.18 -3.37 10.23
CA GLN A 49 -5.16 -4.68 9.56
C GLN A 49 -4.10 -4.77 8.46
N VAL A 50 -3.21 -3.78 8.36
CA VAL A 50 -2.04 -3.82 7.48
C VAL A 50 -1.19 -5.03 7.88
N GLY A 51 -1.18 -6.06 7.03
CA GLY A 51 -0.49 -7.33 7.28
C GLY A 51 -1.41 -8.53 7.54
N ALA A 52 -2.72 -8.33 7.72
CA ALA A 52 -3.65 -9.38 8.16
C ALA A 52 -4.91 -9.54 7.28
N PHE A 53 -5.05 -8.77 6.19
CA PHE A 53 -6.31 -8.69 5.43
C PHE A 53 -6.54 -9.83 4.42
N ASP A 54 -5.48 -10.40 3.84
CA ASP A 54 -5.59 -11.47 2.83
C ASP A 54 -4.30 -12.33 2.77
N PRO A 55 -4.33 -13.60 3.20
CA PRO A 55 -3.15 -14.46 3.22
C PRO A 55 -2.50 -14.69 1.85
N GLN A 56 -3.27 -14.68 0.74
CA GLN A 56 -2.70 -14.86 -0.59
C GLN A 56 -1.93 -13.61 -1.03
N LYS A 57 -2.47 -12.42 -0.75
CA LYS A 57 -1.79 -11.16 -1.04
C LYS A 57 -0.53 -10.98 -0.20
N ILE A 58 -0.57 -11.35 1.08
CA ILE A 58 0.62 -11.34 1.94
C ILE A 58 1.71 -12.24 1.37
N LYS A 59 1.40 -13.48 0.98
CA LYS A 59 2.37 -14.37 0.31
C LYS A 59 2.95 -13.77 -0.97
N CYS A 60 2.11 -13.12 -1.78
CA CYS A 60 2.60 -12.41 -2.97
C CYS A 60 3.56 -11.28 -2.59
N ILE A 61 3.17 -10.42 -1.66
CA ILE A 61 3.96 -9.28 -1.18
C ILE A 61 5.33 -9.73 -0.65
N GLU A 62 5.35 -10.79 0.16
CA GLU A 62 6.58 -11.41 0.67
C GLU A 62 7.46 -11.95 -0.48
N SER A 63 6.86 -12.67 -1.43
CA SER A 63 7.60 -13.23 -2.59
C SER A 63 8.17 -12.16 -3.53
N LYS A 64 7.72 -10.91 -3.42
CA LYS A 64 8.18 -9.77 -4.22
C LYS A 64 9.19 -8.88 -3.48
N ASP A 65 9.67 -9.32 -2.32
CA ASP A 65 10.66 -8.64 -1.47
C ASP A 65 10.19 -7.26 -0.98
N ALA A 66 8.89 -7.12 -0.63
CA ALA A 66 8.44 -5.91 0.03
C ALA A 66 9.19 -5.75 1.37
N THR A 67 9.74 -4.56 1.58
CA THR A 67 10.53 -4.26 2.78
C THR A 67 9.87 -3.22 3.67
N HIS A 68 9.02 -2.38 3.09
CA HIS A 68 8.36 -1.31 3.81
C HIS A 68 6.87 -1.25 3.47
N VAL A 69 6.11 -0.69 4.41
CA VAL A 69 4.75 -0.24 4.17
C VAL A 69 4.66 1.27 4.41
N HIS A 70 4.09 1.97 3.43
CA HIS A 70 3.73 3.37 3.53
C HIS A 70 2.24 3.45 3.86
N VAL A 71 1.86 4.20 4.88
CA VAL A 71 0.46 4.35 5.30
C VAL A 71 0.03 5.80 5.26
N ARG A 72 -1.25 6.01 4.96
CA ARG A 72 -1.91 7.31 5.00
C ARG A 72 -3.30 7.14 5.59
N VAL A 73 -3.55 7.85 6.69
CA VAL A 73 -4.90 7.96 7.27
C VAL A 73 -5.78 8.74 6.31
N ASN A 74 -6.96 8.21 6.01
CA ASN A 74 -7.94 8.85 5.16
C ASN A 74 -9.34 8.36 5.53
N PHE A 75 -10.14 9.25 6.11
CA PHE A 75 -11.51 8.93 6.53
C PHE A 75 -12.50 8.92 5.38
N ASP A 76 -12.23 9.58 4.26
CA ASP A 76 -13.15 9.65 3.13
C ASP A 76 -13.03 8.44 2.20
N LYS A 77 -14.12 7.68 2.07
CA LYS A 77 -14.13 6.41 1.33
C LYS A 77 -13.90 6.60 -0.16
N GLU A 78 -14.51 7.60 -0.76
CA GLU A 78 -14.41 7.85 -2.21
C GLU A 78 -13.02 8.36 -2.58
N SER A 79 -12.43 9.20 -1.74
CA SER A 79 -11.02 9.60 -1.83
C SER A 79 -10.08 8.41 -1.71
N ARG A 80 -10.31 7.47 -0.77
CA ARG A 80 -9.51 6.24 -0.70
C ARG A 80 -9.58 5.40 -1.98
N ILE A 81 -10.74 5.35 -2.64
CA ILE A 81 -10.93 4.65 -3.92
C ILE A 81 -10.18 5.35 -5.03
N ALA A 82 -10.43 6.66 -5.19
CA ALA A 82 -9.83 7.48 -6.23
C ALA A 82 -8.30 7.45 -6.15
N GLU A 83 -7.74 7.54 -4.94
CA GLU A 83 -6.29 7.48 -4.75
C GLU A 83 -5.69 6.14 -5.17
N VAL A 84 -6.31 5.01 -4.82
CA VAL A 84 -5.80 3.68 -5.26
C VAL A 84 -5.90 3.54 -6.78
N LYS A 85 -6.98 4.02 -7.40
CA LYS A 85 -7.13 4.03 -8.86
C LYS A 85 -6.05 4.87 -9.54
N ASP A 86 -5.81 6.08 -9.05
CA ASP A 86 -4.77 6.97 -9.57
C ASP A 86 -3.38 6.36 -9.40
N LEU A 87 -3.09 5.76 -8.24
CA LEU A 87 -1.82 5.07 -7.99
C LEU A 87 -1.61 3.92 -8.98
N LEU A 88 -2.62 3.10 -9.26
CA LEU A 88 -2.48 1.99 -10.20
C LEU A 88 -2.40 2.43 -11.66
N ALA A 89 -3.01 3.56 -12.01
CA ALA A 89 -2.83 4.17 -13.32
C ALA A 89 -1.40 4.69 -13.53
N ASN A 90 -0.77 5.23 -12.48
CA ASN A 90 0.60 5.78 -12.55
C ASN A 90 1.69 4.74 -12.30
N PHE A 91 1.37 3.63 -11.62
CA PHE A 91 2.30 2.57 -11.27
C PHE A 91 1.75 1.18 -11.69
N PRO A 92 1.60 0.92 -13.00
CA PRO A 92 1.04 -0.33 -13.49
C PRO A 92 1.86 -1.58 -13.09
N GLN A 93 3.14 -1.42 -12.73
CA GLN A 93 3.98 -2.52 -12.22
C GLN A 93 3.51 -3.09 -10.88
N ALA A 94 2.62 -2.41 -10.15
CA ALA A 94 2.00 -2.97 -8.95
C ALA A 94 0.89 -4.00 -9.29
N LEU A 95 0.47 -4.10 -10.56
CA LEU A 95 -0.41 -5.15 -11.04
C LEU A 95 0.36 -6.45 -11.27
N ALA A 96 -0.32 -7.59 -11.11
CA ALA A 96 0.21 -8.88 -11.51
C ALA A 96 0.62 -8.88 -13.00
N PRO A 97 1.71 -9.57 -13.39
CA PRO A 97 2.49 -10.50 -12.57
C PRO A 97 3.64 -9.86 -11.75
N ASP A 98 3.94 -8.58 -11.97
CA ASP A 98 5.09 -7.92 -11.35
C ASP A 98 4.81 -7.51 -9.89
N GLY A 99 3.60 -7.00 -9.64
CA GLY A 99 3.07 -6.72 -8.31
C GLY A 99 1.95 -7.67 -7.91
N CYS A 100 1.17 -7.25 -6.91
CA CYS A 100 0.17 -8.08 -6.23
C CYS A 100 -1.26 -7.54 -6.30
N ASN A 101 -1.51 -6.45 -7.02
CA ASN A 101 -2.86 -6.01 -7.36
C ASN A 101 -3.39 -6.79 -8.57
N GLU A 102 -4.68 -7.13 -8.59
CA GLU A 102 -5.31 -7.73 -9.75
C GLU A 102 -5.93 -6.65 -10.65
N GLN A 103 -6.14 -6.98 -11.92
CA GLN A 103 -6.87 -6.09 -12.83
C GLN A 103 -8.35 -6.04 -12.41
N GLY A 104 -8.90 -4.83 -12.29
CA GLY A 104 -10.31 -4.61 -11.93
C GLY A 104 -10.62 -4.60 -10.43
N SER A 105 -9.61 -4.66 -9.55
CA SER A 105 -9.79 -4.61 -8.09
C SER A 105 -10.09 -3.20 -7.54
N PHE A 106 -11.16 -2.52 -7.97
CA PHE A 106 -11.50 -1.17 -7.46
C PHE A 106 -12.96 -0.96 -7.07
#